data_AF-A0A2T9Y8J4-F1
#
_entry.id   AF-A0A2T9Y8J4-F1
#
_cell.length_a   1.000
_cell.length_b   1.000
_cell.length_c   1.000
_cell.angle_alpha   90.00
_cell.angle_beta   90.00
_cell.angle_gamma   90.00
#
_symmetry.space_group_name_H-M   'P 1'
#
loop_
_entity.id
_entity.type
_entity.pdbx_description
1 polymer ?
#
loop_
_entity_poly.entity_id
_entity_poly.type
_entity_poly.pdbx_seq_one_letter_code
_entity_poly.pdbx_strand_id
1 'polypeptide(L)'
;MTMFDEKLESIFKIKKQQKKEKIEAEQSVMNFKVRVMNLLEIYLKKQSPKNNILVFKAISELSPLLHRLSNNSKQTNLYNKLKTCLGAIRKPEAHTEYKLEGEILKKAVSLSTEALDIVNKTARKANLKDELNLYTNLSLYIVKFIVNLESKNVGIGGEIAKQVSNLKETVLSSYKTMAKDFFTKKNTKLQFSYFLPIIAHFKQEPLDYLPFSVGLIISQYTNISIAVNSYRVTEAYSYFSELIKSNKHLITASVQDGSFSDKKTWFDWLPVVSSALVGNINETVSVKEDGSTVFSNDSKMPIDRLSQILKSFHTVVSTMGLPQVCGKNGFVEYVKNQSGVEKDNKNISELQNVLSKLAQTAKQNKKSSLANASNSILSVIGTTKPVNGSVKRKTPTEEKKAEQNSIKENGKKKAKKSKKN
;
A
#
# COMPACT_ATOMS: atom_id res chain seq x y z
N MET A 1 -46.95 -62.09 2.84
CA MET A 1 -46.02 -61.04 3.32
C MET A 1 -44.67 -61.09 2.59
N THR A 2 -44.05 -62.27 2.43
CA THR A 2 -42.74 -62.46 1.77
C THR A 2 -42.60 -61.91 0.35
N MET A 3 -43.59 -62.08 -0.54
CA MET A 3 -43.54 -61.55 -1.91
C MET A 3 -43.53 -60.01 -2.00
N PHE A 4 -44.09 -59.32 -0.99
CA PHE A 4 -44.11 -57.86 -0.97
C PHE A 4 -42.74 -57.31 -0.54
N ASP A 5 -42.12 -57.97 0.44
CA ASP A 5 -40.76 -57.67 0.89
C ASP A 5 -39.72 -57.94 -0.22
N GLU A 6 -39.85 -59.02 -0.99
CA GLU A 6 -38.97 -59.31 -2.14
C GLU A 6 -39.08 -58.24 -3.23
N LYS A 7 -40.31 -57.77 -3.53
CA LYS A 7 -40.52 -56.68 -4.48
C LYS A 7 -39.95 -55.36 -3.96
N LEU A 8 -40.14 -55.03 -2.67
CA LEU A 8 -39.53 -53.85 -2.07
C LEU A 8 -38.00 -53.93 -2.10
N GLU A 9 -37.41 -55.07 -1.77
CA GLU A 9 -35.97 -55.28 -1.80
C GLU A 9 -35.40 -55.11 -3.22
N SER A 10 -36.09 -55.62 -4.24
CA SER A 10 -35.72 -55.42 -5.64
C SER A 10 -35.75 -53.93 -6.05
N ILE A 11 -36.78 -53.18 -5.62
CA ILE A 11 -36.89 -51.74 -5.85
C ILE A 11 -35.76 -50.98 -5.15
N PHE A 12 -35.40 -51.36 -3.92
CA PHE A 12 -34.28 -50.77 -3.21
C PHE A 12 -32.94 -51.07 -3.88
N LYS A 13 -32.72 -52.28 -4.40
CA LYS A 13 -31.52 -52.64 -5.18
C LYS A 13 -31.41 -51.81 -6.46
N ILE A 14 -32.49 -51.67 -7.22
CA ILE A 14 -32.52 -50.83 -8.44
C ILE A 14 -32.26 -49.36 -8.09
N LYS A 15 -32.92 -48.80 -7.07
CA LYS A 15 -32.68 -47.42 -6.61
C LYS A 15 -31.26 -47.20 -6.13
N LYS A 16 -30.65 -48.20 -5.46
CA LYS A 16 -29.25 -48.14 -5.01
C LYS A 16 -28.29 -48.13 -6.20
N GLN A 17 -28.54 -48.95 -7.22
CA GLN A 17 -27.74 -49.00 -8.44
C GLN A 17 -27.84 -47.69 -9.24
N GLN A 18 -29.04 -47.15 -9.44
CA GLN A 18 -29.25 -45.86 -10.10
C GLN A 18 -28.55 -44.70 -9.37
N LYS A 19 -28.57 -44.70 -8.03
CA LYS A 19 -27.82 -43.72 -7.23
C LYS A 19 -26.31 -43.85 -7.45
N LYS A 20 -25.79 -45.08 -7.53
CA LYS A 20 -24.36 -45.34 -7.78
C LYS A 20 -23.96 -44.85 -9.17
N GLU A 21 -24.71 -45.20 -10.21
CA GLU A 21 -24.48 -44.76 -11.59
C GLU A 21 -24.51 -43.24 -11.72
N LYS A 22 -25.45 -42.57 -11.03
CA LYS A 22 -25.51 -41.10 -10.99
C LYS A 22 -24.24 -40.50 -10.37
N ILE A 23 -23.78 -41.05 -9.25
CA ILE A 23 -22.54 -40.59 -8.57
C ILE A 23 -21.33 -40.83 -9.48
N GLU A 24 -21.24 -41.98 -10.14
CA GLU A 24 -20.15 -42.31 -11.07
C GLU A 24 -20.14 -41.37 -12.29
N ALA A 25 -21.31 -41.06 -12.86
CA ALA A 25 -21.45 -40.11 -13.94
C ALA A 25 -21.03 -38.69 -13.51
N GLU A 26 -21.48 -38.23 -12.34
CA GLU A 26 -21.08 -36.95 -11.76
C GLU A 26 -19.56 -36.88 -11.52
N GLN A 27 -18.96 -37.97 -11.03
CA GLN A 27 -17.51 -38.07 -10.81
C GLN A 27 -16.73 -38.08 -12.13
N SER A 28 -17.24 -38.75 -13.17
CA SER A 28 -16.64 -38.76 -14.51
C SER A 28 -16.59 -37.35 -15.11
N VAL A 29 -17.70 -36.61 -15.03
CA VAL A 29 -17.78 -35.20 -15.45
C VAL A 29 -16.83 -34.33 -14.65
N MET A 30 -16.74 -34.53 -13.33
CA MET A 30 -15.79 -33.81 -12.47
C MET A 30 -14.34 -34.06 -12.90
N ASN A 31 -13.98 -35.33 -13.13
CA ASN A 31 -12.63 -35.71 -13.57
C ASN A 31 -12.29 -35.10 -14.92
N PHE A 32 -13.25 -35.05 -15.85
CA PHE A 32 -13.07 -34.34 -17.13
C PHE A 32 -12.79 -32.86 -16.92
N LYS A 33 -13.60 -32.16 -16.10
CA LYS A 33 -13.38 -30.73 -15.78
C LYS A 33 -11.99 -30.51 -15.19
N VAL A 34 -11.55 -31.35 -14.26
CA VAL A 34 -10.20 -31.25 -13.65
C VAL A 34 -9.10 -31.45 -14.69
N ARG A 35 -9.25 -32.39 -15.65
CA ARG A 35 -8.29 -32.58 -16.75
C ARG A 35 -8.22 -31.35 -17.65
N VAL A 36 -9.36 -30.77 -18.02
CA VAL A 36 -9.39 -29.52 -18.79
C VAL A 36 -8.67 -28.40 -18.03
N MET A 37 -8.90 -28.29 -16.72
CA MET A 37 -8.20 -27.32 -15.88
C MET A 37 -6.69 -27.57 -15.79
N ASN A 38 -6.23 -28.82 -15.83
CA ASN A 38 -4.79 -29.14 -15.90
C ASN A 38 -4.17 -28.64 -17.21
N LEU A 39 -4.84 -28.86 -18.35
CA LEU A 39 -4.38 -28.37 -19.64
C LEU A 39 -4.35 -26.84 -19.69
N LEU A 40 -5.37 -26.20 -19.12
CA LEU A 40 -5.44 -24.75 -19.03
C LEU A 40 -4.35 -24.18 -18.12
N GLU A 41 -4.04 -24.84 -17.00
CA GLU A 41 -2.93 -24.44 -16.14
C GLU A 41 -1.59 -24.49 -16.88
N ILE A 42 -1.34 -25.57 -17.65
CA ILE A 42 -0.13 -25.69 -18.48
C ILE A 42 -0.08 -24.56 -19.50
N TYR A 43 -1.20 -24.28 -20.17
CA TYR A 43 -1.32 -23.17 -21.11
C TYR A 43 -0.98 -21.83 -20.44
N LEU A 44 -1.63 -21.50 -19.32
CA LEU A 44 -1.41 -20.23 -18.61
C LEU A 44 0.03 -20.08 -18.12
N LYS A 45 0.65 -21.15 -17.57
CA LYS A 45 2.07 -21.12 -17.17
C LYS A 45 3.00 -20.80 -18.34
N LYS A 46 2.68 -21.31 -19.53
CA LYS A 46 3.53 -21.18 -20.73
C LYS A 46 3.29 -19.88 -21.49
N GLN A 47 2.08 -19.32 -21.42
CA GLN A 47 1.62 -18.20 -22.24
C GLN A 47 1.53 -16.88 -21.47
N SER A 48 1.36 -16.89 -20.14
CA SER A 48 1.36 -15.67 -19.34
C SER A 48 2.70 -14.92 -19.33
N PRO A 49 3.88 -15.58 -19.24
CA PRO A 49 5.15 -14.84 -19.37
C PRO A 49 5.31 -14.24 -20.76
N LYS A 50 4.65 -14.85 -21.75
CA LYS A 50 4.62 -14.44 -23.16
C LYS A 50 3.48 -13.47 -23.50
N ASN A 51 2.87 -12.79 -22.53
CA ASN A 51 1.79 -11.79 -22.71
C ASN A 51 0.74 -12.15 -23.78
N ASN A 52 0.40 -13.43 -23.89
CA ASN A 52 -0.58 -13.85 -24.87
C ASN A 52 -1.96 -13.28 -24.49
N ILE A 53 -2.59 -12.55 -25.41
CA ILE A 53 -3.86 -11.84 -25.15
C ILE A 53 -5.00 -12.77 -24.71
N LEU A 54 -4.95 -14.06 -25.07
CA LEU A 54 -5.94 -15.04 -24.67
C LEU A 54 -5.89 -15.37 -23.17
N VAL A 55 -4.78 -15.05 -22.50
CA VAL A 55 -4.68 -15.14 -21.03
C VAL A 55 -5.73 -14.23 -20.38
N PHE A 56 -6.00 -13.05 -20.95
CA PHE A 56 -7.04 -12.15 -20.43
C PHE A 56 -8.43 -12.76 -20.53
N LYS A 57 -8.73 -13.44 -21.65
CA LYS A 57 -10.00 -14.17 -21.78
C LYS A 57 -10.13 -15.26 -20.73
N ALA A 58 -9.07 -16.02 -20.48
CA ALA A 58 -9.07 -17.01 -19.40
C ALA A 58 -9.29 -16.36 -18.03
N ILE A 59 -8.64 -15.23 -17.73
CA ILE A 59 -8.84 -14.51 -16.46
C ILE A 59 -10.31 -14.06 -16.31
N SER A 60 -10.89 -13.48 -17.36
CA SER A 60 -12.29 -13.01 -17.37
C SER A 60 -13.30 -14.13 -17.09
N GLU A 61 -13.10 -15.31 -17.65
CA GLU A 61 -14.02 -16.44 -17.48
C GLU A 61 -13.81 -17.18 -16.14
N LEU A 62 -12.56 -17.37 -15.73
CA LEU A 62 -12.22 -18.17 -14.56
C LEU A 62 -12.40 -17.42 -13.24
N SER A 63 -12.23 -16.08 -13.22
CA SER A 63 -12.31 -15.31 -11.96
C SER A 63 -13.72 -15.35 -11.34
N PRO A 64 -14.82 -15.06 -12.09
CA PRO A 64 -16.17 -15.18 -11.55
C PRO A 64 -16.53 -16.63 -11.19
N LEU A 65 -16.01 -17.60 -11.96
CA LEU A 65 -16.20 -19.02 -11.70
C LEU A 65 -15.59 -19.45 -10.36
N LEU A 66 -14.36 -19.00 -10.07
CA LEU A 66 -13.70 -19.26 -8.79
C LEU A 66 -14.55 -18.75 -7.62
N HIS A 67 -15.03 -17.51 -7.71
CA HIS A 67 -15.88 -16.92 -6.69
C HIS A 67 -17.18 -17.71 -6.50
N ARG A 68 -17.85 -18.08 -7.59
CA ARG A 68 -19.10 -18.86 -7.54
C ARG A 68 -18.92 -20.20 -6.83
N LEU A 69 -17.75 -20.82 -6.98
CA LEU A 69 -17.45 -22.12 -6.38
C LEU A 69 -16.91 -22.03 -4.95
N SER A 70 -16.55 -20.84 -4.45
CA SER A 70 -15.92 -20.67 -3.12
C SER A 70 -16.76 -21.22 -1.99
N ASN A 71 -18.09 -21.18 -2.13
CA ASN A 71 -19.04 -21.55 -1.08
C ASN A 71 -19.66 -22.94 -1.32
N ASN A 72 -19.23 -23.68 -2.35
CA ASN A 72 -19.80 -24.98 -2.71
C ASN A 72 -18.89 -26.12 -2.28
N SER A 73 -19.18 -26.73 -1.12
CA SER A 73 -18.41 -27.83 -0.55
C SER A 73 -18.32 -29.08 -1.44
N LYS A 74 -19.30 -29.30 -2.35
CA LYS A 74 -19.26 -30.42 -3.30
C LYS A 74 -18.28 -30.21 -4.45
N GLN A 75 -17.80 -28.97 -4.64
CA GLN A 75 -16.94 -28.57 -5.76
C GLN A 75 -15.54 -28.13 -5.28
N THR A 76 -15.15 -28.46 -4.04
CA THR A 76 -13.86 -28.05 -3.45
C THR A 76 -12.66 -28.44 -4.31
N ASN A 77 -12.67 -29.62 -4.92
CA ASN A 77 -11.58 -30.06 -5.81
C ASN A 77 -11.45 -29.16 -7.05
N LEU A 78 -12.57 -28.80 -7.67
CA LEU A 78 -12.60 -27.90 -8.83
C LEU A 78 -12.20 -26.48 -8.42
N TYR A 79 -12.68 -25.99 -7.27
CA TYR A 79 -12.30 -24.70 -6.70
C TYR A 79 -10.78 -24.61 -6.47
N ASN A 80 -10.18 -25.61 -5.81
CA ASN A 80 -8.74 -25.64 -5.56
C ASN A 80 -7.94 -25.70 -6.87
N LYS A 81 -8.44 -26.45 -7.85
CA LYS A 81 -7.81 -26.51 -9.17
C LYS A 81 -7.89 -25.19 -9.92
N LEU A 82 -9.02 -24.48 -9.87
CA LEU A 82 -9.19 -23.13 -10.41
C LEU A 82 -8.25 -22.12 -9.75
N LYS A 83 -8.17 -22.15 -8.41
CA LYS A 83 -7.24 -21.30 -7.65
C LYS A 83 -5.79 -21.54 -8.10
N THR A 84 -5.40 -22.80 -8.28
CA THR A 84 -4.06 -23.18 -8.77
C THR A 84 -3.83 -22.71 -10.20
N CYS A 85 -4.82 -22.87 -11.08
CA CYS A 85 -4.75 -22.48 -12.48
C CYS A 85 -4.58 -20.96 -12.66
N LEU A 86 -5.39 -20.17 -11.96
CA LEU A 86 -5.26 -18.70 -11.95
C LEU A 86 -3.96 -18.26 -11.25
N GLY A 87 -3.57 -18.92 -10.16
CA GLY A 87 -2.31 -18.66 -9.46
C GLY A 87 -1.06 -19.03 -10.26
N ALA A 88 -1.21 -19.79 -11.35
CA ALA A 88 -0.15 -20.15 -12.27
C ALA A 88 0.22 -19.01 -13.25
N ILE A 89 -0.60 -17.96 -13.32
CA ILE A 89 -0.32 -16.77 -14.13
C ILE A 89 0.88 -16.03 -13.52
N ARG A 90 1.96 -15.98 -14.28
CA ARG A 90 3.24 -15.39 -13.86
C ARG A 90 3.41 -14.01 -14.46
N LYS A 91 4.35 -13.24 -13.89
CA LYS A 91 4.76 -11.96 -14.44
C LYS A 91 5.28 -12.14 -15.88
N PRO A 92 5.13 -11.11 -16.73
CA PRO A 92 5.76 -11.08 -18.05
C PRO A 92 7.29 -11.24 -17.95
N GLU A 93 7.91 -11.90 -18.93
CA GLU A 93 9.36 -11.91 -19.07
C GLU A 93 9.87 -10.53 -19.53
N ALA A 94 10.98 -10.07 -18.94
CA ALA A 94 11.49 -8.69 -19.08
C ALA A 94 11.91 -8.28 -20.50
N HIS A 95 12.01 -9.22 -21.44
CA HIS A 95 12.54 -8.99 -22.80
C HIS A 95 11.53 -9.30 -23.90
N THR A 96 10.28 -9.54 -23.52
CA THR A 96 9.27 -9.90 -24.49
C THR A 96 8.66 -8.62 -25.07
N GLU A 97 9.23 -8.20 -26.20
CA GLU A 97 8.70 -7.12 -27.04
C GLU A 97 7.47 -7.62 -27.80
N TYR A 98 6.35 -6.90 -27.67
CA TYR A 98 5.14 -7.17 -28.45
C TYR A 98 4.85 -5.96 -29.30
N LYS A 99 5.08 -6.10 -30.61
CA LYS A 99 4.49 -5.21 -31.60
C LYS A 99 3.12 -5.77 -31.94
N LEU A 100 2.10 -5.28 -31.22
CA LEU A 100 0.70 -5.59 -31.54
C LEU A 100 0.19 -4.49 -32.46
N GLU A 101 -0.32 -4.87 -33.62
CA GLU A 101 -0.79 -3.93 -34.64
C GLU A 101 -2.21 -4.30 -35.11
N GLY A 102 -2.90 -3.32 -35.68
CA GLY A 102 -4.22 -3.48 -36.28
C GLY A 102 -5.27 -4.12 -35.37
N GLU A 103 -5.95 -5.14 -35.88
CA GLU A 103 -7.04 -5.83 -35.17
C GLU A 103 -6.59 -6.58 -33.91
N ILE A 104 -5.33 -7.03 -33.86
CA ILE A 104 -4.80 -7.72 -32.69
C ILE A 104 -4.62 -6.74 -31.53
N LEU A 105 -4.15 -5.52 -31.82
CA LEU A 105 -4.05 -4.45 -30.82
C LEU A 105 -5.43 -4.07 -30.26
N LYS A 106 -6.44 -3.89 -31.12
CA LYS A 106 -7.83 -3.64 -30.69
C LYS A 106 -8.34 -4.73 -29.76
N LYS A 107 -8.14 -6.00 -30.12
CA LYS A 107 -8.52 -7.15 -29.28
C LYS A 107 -7.76 -7.17 -27.97
N ALA A 108 -6.47 -6.83 -27.96
CA ALA A 108 -5.67 -6.76 -26.75
C ALA A 108 -6.19 -5.69 -25.77
N VAL A 109 -6.49 -4.50 -26.28
CA VAL A 109 -7.10 -3.40 -25.51
C VAL A 109 -8.43 -3.85 -24.92
N SER A 110 -9.33 -4.37 -25.76
CA SER A 110 -10.66 -4.82 -25.32
C SER A 110 -10.60 -5.94 -24.27
N LEU A 111 -9.83 -7.01 -24.53
CA LEU A 111 -9.75 -8.14 -23.62
C LEU A 111 -9.09 -7.79 -22.28
N SER A 112 -8.03 -6.97 -22.29
CA SER A 112 -7.33 -6.59 -21.06
C SER A 112 -8.17 -5.64 -20.20
N THR A 113 -8.85 -4.66 -20.80
CA THR A 113 -9.74 -3.75 -20.06
C THR A 113 -10.98 -4.47 -19.51
N GLU A 114 -11.60 -5.36 -20.30
CA GLU A 114 -12.69 -6.22 -19.83
C GLU A 114 -12.24 -7.12 -18.67
N ALA A 115 -11.08 -7.77 -18.79
CA ALA A 115 -10.54 -8.60 -17.73
C ALA A 115 -10.28 -7.80 -16.45
N LEU A 116 -9.75 -6.58 -16.55
CA LEU A 116 -9.51 -5.71 -15.40
C LEU A 116 -10.82 -5.40 -14.66
N ASP A 117 -11.86 -5.00 -15.40
CA ASP A 117 -13.16 -4.69 -14.83
C ASP A 117 -13.80 -5.93 -14.15
N ILE A 118 -13.77 -7.09 -14.81
CA ILE A 118 -14.30 -8.34 -14.26
C ILE A 118 -13.56 -8.76 -12.99
N VAL A 119 -12.22 -8.71 -13.00
CA VAL A 119 -11.40 -9.07 -11.83
C VAL A 119 -11.70 -8.12 -10.68
N ASN A 120 -11.77 -6.81 -10.92
CA ASN A 120 -12.06 -5.83 -9.88
C ASN A 120 -13.50 -5.94 -9.33
N LYS A 121 -14.49 -6.22 -10.20
CA LYS A 121 -15.86 -6.54 -9.80
C LYS A 121 -15.93 -7.77 -8.91
N THR A 122 -15.18 -8.81 -9.26
CA THR A 122 -15.11 -10.06 -8.49
C THR A 122 -14.36 -9.86 -7.16
N ALA A 123 -13.27 -9.10 -7.16
CA ALA A 123 -12.47 -8.78 -5.96
C ALA A 123 -13.31 -8.12 -4.86
N ARG A 124 -14.23 -7.22 -5.23
CA ARG A 124 -15.16 -6.58 -4.27
C ARG A 124 -16.13 -7.56 -3.59
N LYS A 125 -16.30 -8.76 -4.15
CA LYS A 125 -17.18 -9.81 -3.63
C LYS A 125 -16.41 -10.93 -2.94
N ALA A 126 -15.08 -10.92 -2.97
CA ALA A 126 -14.24 -11.99 -2.43
C ALA A 126 -14.58 -12.30 -0.97
N ASN A 127 -14.80 -13.57 -0.65
CA ASN A 127 -15.17 -13.98 0.70
C ASN A 127 -13.94 -14.33 1.54
N LEU A 128 -12.85 -14.74 0.87
CA LEU A 128 -11.63 -15.24 1.50
C LEU A 128 -10.45 -14.32 1.18
N LYS A 129 -9.55 -14.14 2.15
CA LYS A 129 -8.33 -13.33 1.98
C LYS A 129 -7.45 -13.82 0.83
N ASP A 130 -7.28 -15.14 0.72
CA ASP A 130 -6.51 -15.75 -0.37
C ASP A 130 -7.10 -15.48 -1.75
N GLU A 131 -8.42 -15.46 -1.83
CA GLU A 131 -9.16 -15.19 -3.07
C GLU A 131 -8.94 -13.73 -3.49
N LEU A 132 -9.07 -12.80 -2.53
CA LEU A 132 -8.77 -11.38 -2.76
C LEU A 132 -7.31 -11.17 -3.18
N ASN A 133 -6.35 -11.85 -2.54
CA ASN A 133 -4.94 -11.77 -2.91
C ASN A 133 -4.70 -12.26 -4.34
N LEU A 134 -5.36 -13.35 -4.74
CA LEU A 134 -5.30 -13.85 -6.11
C LEU A 134 -5.84 -12.82 -7.11
N TYR A 135 -7.03 -12.26 -6.87
CA TYR A 135 -7.58 -11.21 -7.75
C TYR A 135 -6.71 -9.95 -7.78
N THR A 136 -6.08 -9.59 -6.67
CA THR A 136 -5.13 -8.48 -6.61
C THR A 136 -3.94 -8.72 -7.52
N ASN A 137 -3.35 -9.93 -7.49
CA ASN A 137 -2.24 -10.30 -8.35
C ASN A 137 -2.64 -10.35 -9.83
N LEU A 138 -3.84 -10.84 -10.14
CA LEU A 138 -4.38 -10.84 -11.51
C LEU A 138 -4.61 -9.42 -12.02
N SER A 139 -5.21 -8.55 -11.19
CA SER A 139 -5.41 -7.13 -11.51
C SER A 139 -4.08 -6.45 -11.80
N LEU A 140 -3.06 -6.70 -10.97
CA LEU A 140 -1.72 -6.17 -11.17
C LEU A 140 -1.06 -6.68 -12.47
N TYR A 141 -1.20 -7.97 -12.79
CA TYR A 141 -0.72 -8.54 -14.06
C TYR A 141 -1.36 -7.83 -15.26
N ILE A 142 -2.68 -7.62 -15.22
CA ILE A 142 -3.41 -6.92 -16.28
C ILE A 142 -2.98 -5.46 -16.39
N VAL A 143 -2.87 -4.75 -15.26
CA VAL A 143 -2.42 -3.35 -15.23
C VAL A 143 -1.03 -3.19 -15.81
N LYS A 144 -0.09 -4.09 -15.48
CA LYS A 144 1.25 -4.10 -16.10
C LYS A 144 1.18 -4.26 -17.61
N PHE A 145 0.32 -5.15 -18.12
CA PHE A 145 0.15 -5.30 -19.56
C PHE A 145 -0.40 -4.02 -20.19
N ILE A 146 -1.46 -3.44 -19.63
CA ILE A 146 -2.12 -2.24 -20.13
C ILE A 146 -1.15 -1.05 -20.22
N VAL A 147 -0.36 -0.81 -19.16
CA VAL A 147 0.57 0.32 -19.12
C VAL A 147 1.76 0.11 -20.06
N ASN A 148 2.23 -1.14 -20.21
CA ASN A 148 3.23 -1.47 -21.22
C ASN A 148 2.69 -1.30 -22.65
N LEU A 149 1.41 -1.60 -22.86
CA LEU A 149 0.76 -1.44 -24.16
C LEU A 149 0.68 0.03 -24.56
N GLU A 150 0.30 0.90 -23.63
CA GLU A 150 0.21 2.34 -23.85
C GLU A 150 1.58 2.98 -24.11
N SER A 151 2.58 2.69 -23.27
CA SER A 151 3.93 3.26 -23.41
C SER A 151 4.66 2.85 -24.70
N LYS A 152 4.43 1.64 -25.22
CA LYS A 152 5.11 1.13 -26.42
C LYS A 152 4.42 1.52 -27.74
N ASN A 153 3.19 2.01 -27.69
CA ASN A 153 2.39 2.34 -28.87
C ASN A 153 2.13 3.86 -29.01
N VAL A 154 2.94 4.67 -28.35
CA VAL A 154 2.96 6.13 -28.51
C VAL A 154 3.36 6.45 -29.96
N GLY A 155 2.43 6.99 -30.74
CA GLY A 155 2.65 7.36 -32.16
C GLY A 155 1.83 6.58 -33.19
N ILE A 156 1.01 5.62 -32.78
CA ILE A 156 -0.01 5.05 -33.68
C ILE A 156 -1.04 6.14 -34.02
N GLY A 157 -1.47 6.25 -35.28
CA GLY A 157 -2.52 7.17 -35.72
C GLY A 157 -3.93 6.55 -35.70
N GLY A 158 -4.97 7.38 -35.74
CA GLY A 158 -6.36 6.94 -35.90
C GLY A 158 -7.12 6.65 -34.59
N GLU A 159 -8.26 5.95 -34.69
CA GLU A 159 -9.16 5.69 -33.54
C GLU A 159 -8.53 4.76 -32.48
N ILE A 160 -7.69 3.80 -32.91
CA ILE A 160 -6.96 2.91 -32.01
C ILE A 160 -5.99 3.70 -31.12
N ALA A 161 -5.38 4.77 -31.65
CA ALA A 161 -4.49 5.63 -30.89
C ALA A 161 -5.19 6.26 -29.67
N LYS A 162 -6.43 6.74 -29.87
CA LYS A 162 -7.26 7.32 -28.80
C LYS A 162 -7.64 6.28 -27.74
N GLN A 163 -7.92 5.05 -28.16
CA GLN A 163 -8.24 3.96 -27.23
C GLN A 163 -7.01 3.56 -26.41
N VAL A 164 -5.84 3.50 -27.04
CA VAL A 164 -4.57 3.20 -26.38
C VAL A 164 -4.14 4.32 -25.44
N SER A 165 -4.31 5.59 -25.82
CA SER A 165 -3.97 6.75 -24.99
C SER A 165 -4.87 6.94 -23.76
N ASN A 166 -6.04 6.29 -23.73
CA ASN A 166 -7.00 6.37 -22.61
C ASN A 166 -6.87 5.18 -21.65
N LEU A 167 -5.89 4.30 -21.87
CA LEU A 167 -5.69 3.11 -21.06
C LEU A 167 -5.26 3.45 -19.63
N LYS A 168 -4.35 4.42 -19.43
CA LYS A 168 -3.96 4.91 -18.11
C LYS A 168 -5.16 5.44 -17.34
N GLU A 169 -6.01 6.24 -17.99
CA GLU A 169 -7.23 6.76 -17.39
C GLU A 169 -8.19 5.64 -16.99
N THR A 170 -8.30 4.59 -17.80
CA THR A 170 -9.10 3.39 -17.48
C THR A 170 -8.58 2.68 -16.22
N VAL A 171 -7.26 2.53 -16.10
CA VAL A 171 -6.61 1.97 -14.90
C VAL A 171 -6.85 2.87 -13.68
N LEU A 172 -6.65 4.18 -13.81
CA LEU A 172 -6.85 5.14 -12.73
C LEU A 172 -8.32 5.21 -12.29
N SER A 173 -9.27 5.15 -13.22
CA SER A 173 -10.70 5.07 -12.94
C SER A 173 -11.07 3.79 -12.17
N SER A 174 -10.42 2.68 -12.52
CA SER A 174 -10.55 1.42 -11.76
C SER A 174 -10.06 1.58 -10.33
N TYR A 175 -8.86 2.14 -10.12
CA TYR A 175 -8.33 2.40 -8.77
C TYR A 175 -9.20 3.40 -7.99
N LYS A 176 -9.75 4.43 -8.65
CA LYS A 176 -10.71 5.37 -8.04
C LYS A 176 -11.96 4.67 -7.55
N THR A 177 -12.49 3.74 -8.33
CA THR A 177 -13.67 2.94 -7.97
C THR A 177 -13.38 2.02 -6.78
N MET A 178 -12.22 1.36 -6.79
CA MET A 178 -11.80 0.46 -5.71
C MET A 178 -11.49 1.23 -4.42
N ALA A 179 -10.83 2.38 -4.52
CA ALA A 179 -10.55 3.26 -3.39
C ALA A 179 -11.84 3.79 -2.78
N LYS A 180 -12.78 4.29 -3.60
CA LYS A 180 -14.09 4.72 -3.12
C LYS A 180 -14.81 3.59 -2.37
N ASP A 181 -14.85 2.38 -2.93
CA ASP A 181 -15.48 1.24 -2.26
C ASP A 181 -14.82 0.92 -0.91
N PHE A 182 -13.49 0.90 -0.84
CA PHE A 182 -12.76 0.56 0.36
C PHE A 182 -12.86 1.62 1.46
N PHE A 183 -12.60 2.89 1.12
CA PHE A 183 -12.46 3.97 2.09
C PHE A 183 -13.81 4.51 2.57
N THR A 184 -14.89 4.41 1.79
CA THR A 184 -16.19 5.03 2.16
C THR A 184 -17.27 4.03 2.57
N LYS A 185 -17.16 2.73 2.26
CA LYS A 185 -18.16 1.73 2.69
C LYS A 185 -17.75 1.02 3.97
N LYS A 186 -18.70 0.91 4.92
CA LYS A 186 -18.52 0.18 6.18
C LYS A 186 -18.26 -1.32 5.97
N ASN A 187 -19.01 -1.95 5.06
CA ASN A 187 -19.04 -3.41 4.88
C ASN A 187 -18.35 -3.88 3.58
N THR A 188 -17.28 -3.20 3.14
CA THR A 188 -16.51 -3.68 1.98
C THR A 188 -15.79 -4.99 2.29
N LYS A 189 -15.67 -5.87 1.29
CA LYS A 189 -14.80 -7.05 1.35
C LYS A 189 -13.37 -6.75 0.92
N LEU A 190 -13.14 -5.58 0.31
CA LEU A 190 -11.80 -5.14 -0.05
C LEU A 190 -10.96 -4.92 1.20
N GLN A 191 -9.66 -5.20 1.05
CA GLN A 191 -8.64 -4.99 2.06
C GLN A 191 -7.61 -4.01 1.53
N PHE A 192 -6.92 -3.31 2.43
CA PHE A 192 -5.89 -2.34 2.06
C PHE A 192 -4.74 -2.98 1.27
N SER A 193 -4.48 -4.27 1.50
CA SER A 193 -3.51 -5.07 0.75
C SER A 193 -3.78 -5.11 -0.75
N TYR A 194 -4.97 -4.72 -1.23
CA TYR A 194 -5.23 -4.55 -2.66
C TYR A 194 -4.39 -3.43 -3.28
N PHE A 195 -4.14 -2.34 -2.55
CA PHE A 195 -3.46 -1.14 -3.09
C PHE A 195 -1.94 -1.23 -2.98
N LEU A 196 -1.39 -2.05 -2.08
CA LEU A 196 0.06 -2.12 -1.83
C LEU A 196 0.89 -2.73 -2.98
N PRO A 197 0.40 -3.75 -3.72
CA PRO A 197 1.19 -4.38 -4.78
C PRO A 197 1.58 -3.42 -5.91
N ILE A 198 0.79 -2.36 -6.17
CA ILE A 198 1.17 -1.36 -7.17
C ILE A 198 2.46 -0.64 -6.78
N ILE A 199 2.64 -0.33 -5.49
CA ILE A 199 3.87 0.27 -4.96
C ILE A 199 5.03 -0.71 -5.12
N ALA A 200 4.80 -1.99 -4.81
CA ALA A 200 5.85 -2.98 -4.77
C ALA A 200 6.39 -3.39 -6.15
N HIS A 201 5.55 -3.35 -7.18
CA HIS A 201 5.85 -3.93 -8.50
C HIS A 201 6.19 -2.92 -9.59
N PHE A 202 6.00 -1.63 -9.32
CA PHE A 202 6.42 -0.53 -10.18
C PHE A 202 7.67 0.19 -9.64
N LYS A 203 8.44 -0.45 -8.73
CA LYS A 203 9.67 0.11 -8.13
C LYS A 203 10.83 0.33 -9.12
N GLN A 204 10.83 -0.37 -10.25
CA GLN A 204 11.98 -0.43 -11.19
C GLN A 204 11.59 -0.20 -12.65
N GLU A 205 10.30 -0.18 -12.96
CA GLU A 205 9.81 0.02 -14.32
C GLU A 205 9.45 1.51 -14.48
N PRO A 206 10.00 2.24 -15.46
CA PRO A 206 9.73 3.66 -15.71
C PRO A 206 8.35 3.90 -16.31
N LEU A 207 7.38 3.06 -15.96
CA LEU A 207 6.00 3.14 -16.42
C LEU A 207 5.26 4.22 -15.62
N ASP A 208 5.53 5.45 -16.02
CA ASP A 208 4.65 6.62 -15.96
C ASP A 208 4.06 6.97 -14.58
N TYR A 209 4.78 6.60 -13.52
CA TYR A 209 4.56 7.04 -12.14
C TYR A 209 3.19 6.65 -11.56
N LEU A 210 2.64 5.53 -12.04
CA LEU A 210 1.31 5.05 -11.67
C LEU A 210 1.06 4.97 -10.14
N PRO A 211 2.00 4.49 -9.30
CA PRO A 211 1.80 4.51 -7.84
C PRO A 211 1.58 5.92 -7.27
N PHE A 212 2.20 6.95 -7.83
CA PHE A 212 2.00 8.34 -7.40
C PHE A 212 0.64 8.89 -7.86
N SER A 213 0.21 8.57 -9.07
CA SER A 213 -1.15 8.91 -9.56
C SER A 213 -2.24 8.22 -8.73
N VAL A 214 -2.04 6.97 -8.34
CA VAL A 214 -2.93 6.29 -7.37
C VAL A 214 -2.84 6.93 -5.99
N GLY A 215 -1.66 7.41 -5.58
CA GLY A 215 -1.49 8.24 -4.38
C GLY A 215 -2.39 9.47 -4.39
N LEU A 216 -2.50 10.19 -5.51
CA LEU A 216 -3.42 11.33 -5.62
C LEU A 216 -4.89 10.93 -5.40
N ILE A 217 -5.33 9.80 -5.96
CA ILE A 217 -6.67 9.25 -5.72
C ILE A 217 -6.90 8.92 -4.24
N ILE A 218 -5.90 8.34 -3.57
CA ILE A 218 -5.99 7.93 -2.16
C ILE A 218 -5.94 9.14 -1.21
N SER A 219 -5.26 10.22 -1.62
CA SER A 219 -4.99 11.40 -0.78
C SER A 219 -6.24 12.01 -0.14
N GLN A 220 -7.36 12.08 -0.87
CA GLN A 220 -8.63 12.59 -0.35
C GLN A 220 -9.15 11.81 0.88
N TYR A 221 -8.82 10.52 0.99
CA TYR A 221 -9.27 9.67 2.10
C TYR A 221 -8.39 9.78 3.35
N THR A 222 -7.37 10.65 3.33
CA THR A 222 -6.63 11.04 4.53
C THR A 222 -7.43 12.00 5.43
N ASN A 223 -8.52 12.57 4.92
CA ASN A 223 -9.46 13.38 5.69
C ASN A 223 -10.54 12.48 6.32
N ILE A 224 -10.65 12.53 7.65
CA ILE A 224 -11.64 11.76 8.44
C ILE A 224 -13.10 12.10 8.09
N SER A 225 -13.37 13.26 7.51
CA SER A 225 -14.72 13.64 7.04
C SER A 225 -15.13 12.91 5.76
N ILE A 226 -14.17 12.39 4.99
CA ILE A 226 -14.42 11.67 3.73
C ILE A 226 -14.37 10.16 3.94
N ALA A 227 -13.40 9.68 4.71
CA ALA A 227 -13.28 8.27 5.05
C ALA A 227 -14.38 7.82 6.03
N VAL A 228 -14.78 6.56 5.95
CA VAL A 228 -15.87 6.03 6.78
C VAL A 228 -15.52 5.90 8.27
N ASN A 229 -14.22 5.77 8.58
CA ASN A 229 -13.70 5.69 9.95
C ASN A 229 -12.19 6.00 10.00
N SER A 230 -11.67 6.18 11.21
CA SER A 230 -10.25 6.47 11.49
C SER A 230 -9.29 5.34 11.12
N TYR A 231 -9.76 4.09 11.10
CA TYR A 231 -8.98 2.97 10.57
C TYR A 231 -8.66 3.18 9.10
N ARG A 232 -9.66 3.53 8.27
CA ARG A 232 -9.47 3.83 6.85
C ARG A 232 -8.53 5.01 6.61
N VAL A 233 -8.61 6.06 7.43
CA VAL A 233 -7.65 7.17 7.37
C VAL A 233 -6.23 6.68 7.65
N THR A 234 -6.04 5.84 8.68
CA THR A 234 -4.73 5.28 9.02
C THR A 234 -4.13 4.46 7.86
N GLU A 235 -4.94 3.64 7.20
CA GLU A 235 -4.52 2.89 6.01
C GLU A 235 -4.13 3.84 4.85
N ALA A 236 -4.88 4.94 4.63
CA ALA A 236 -4.53 5.93 3.63
C ALA A 236 -3.15 6.56 3.90
N TYR A 237 -2.84 6.96 5.15
CA TYR A 237 -1.50 7.43 5.50
C TYR A 237 -0.42 6.35 5.36
N SER A 238 -0.75 5.10 5.66
CA SER A 238 0.17 3.98 5.50
C SER A 238 0.55 3.75 4.03
N TYR A 239 -0.35 4.06 3.10
CA TYR A 239 -0.06 4.04 1.65
C TYR A 239 1.09 4.98 1.31
N PHE A 240 1.04 6.24 1.77
CA PHE A 240 2.08 7.22 1.47
C PHE A 240 3.42 6.90 2.14
N SER A 241 3.38 6.38 3.36
CA SER A 241 4.57 5.88 4.06
C SER A 241 5.25 4.77 3.22
N GLU A 242 4.49 3.79 2.76
CA GLU A 242 5.00 2.69 1.94
C GLU A 242 5.46 3.18 0.56
N LEU A 243 4.68 4.08 -0.08
CA LEU A 243 4.99 4.67 -1.38
C LEU A 243 6.36 5.34 -1.38
N ILE A 244 6.61 6.19 -0.39
CA ILE A 244 7.85 6.95 -0.29
C ILE A 244 9.02 6.06 0.12
N LYS A 245 8.82 5.16 1.08
CA LYS A 245 9.85 4.22 1.52
C LYS A 245 10.30 3.29 0.38
N SER A 246 9.34 2.76 -0.40
CA SER A 246 9.61 1.82 -1.48
C SER A 246 10.17 2.46 -2.75
N ASN A 247 9.99 3.77 -2.95
CA ASN A 247 10.46 4.49 -4.13
C ASN A 247 11.56 5.53 -3.82
N LYS A 248 12.15 5.48 -2.62
CA LYS A 248 13.23 6.38 -2.20
C LYS A 248 14.38 6.44 -3.21
N HIS A 249 14.78 5.29 -3.76
CA HIS A 249 15.87 5.21 -4.74
C HIS A 249 15.52 5.93 -6.04
N LEU A 250 14.28 5.81 -6.54
CA LEU A 250 13.82 6.53 -7.73
C LEU A 250 13.79 8.04 -7.51
N ILE A 251 13.33 8.47 -6.33
CA ILE A 251 13.30 9.90 -5.96
C ILE A 251 14.72 10.45 -5.84
N THR A 252 15.64 9.69 -5.23
CA THR A 252 17.05 10.09 -5.11
C THR A 252 17.71 10.19 -6.49
N ALA A 253 17.48 9.20 -7.36
CA ALA A 253 18.03 9.19 -8.70
C ALA A 253 17.54 10.38 -9.54
N SER A 254 16.25 10.71 -9.49
CA SER A 254 15.70 11.85 -10.23
C SER A 254 16.22 13.21 -9.76
N VAL A 255 16.58 13.32 -8.48
CA VAL A 255 17.22 14.53 -7.94
C VAL A 255 18.65 14.66 -8.41
N GLN A 256 19.38 13.54 -8.48
CA GLN A 256 20.78 13.50 -8.92
C GLN A 256 20.94 13.76 -10.43
N ASP A 257 20.02 13.24 -11.24
CA ASP A 257 20.04 13.41 -12.70
C ASP A 257 19.38 14.73 -13.18
N GLY A 258 18.84 15.54 -12.26
CA GLY A 258 18.20 16.81 -12.56
C GLY A 258 16.79 16.69 -13.17
N SER A 259 16.28 15.48 -13.44
CA SER A 259 14.94 15.24 -14.01
C SER A 259 13.81 15.42 -13.00
N PHE A 260 14.13 15.74 -11.74
CA PHE A 260 13.15 15.93 -10.68
C PHE A 260 12.17 17.08 -10.95
N SER A 261 12.64 18.17 -11.61
CA SER A 261 11.80 19.32 -11.96
C SER A 261 10.71 18.99 -12.96
N ASP A 262 10.91 17.98 -13.80
CA ASP A 262 9.94 17.53 -14.81
C ASP A 262 8.89 16.60 -14.20
N LYS A 263 9.08 16.21 -12.93
CA LYS A 263 8.28 15.20 -12.20
C LYS A 263 7.49 15.80 -11.04
N LYS A 264 7.18 17.11 -11.10
CA LYS A 264 6.41 17.85 -10.08
C LYS A 264 5.14 17.09 -9.62
N THR A 265 4.47 16.41 -10.54
CA THR A 265 3.23 15.68 -10.28
C THR A 265 3.35 14.47 -9.33
N TRP A 266 4.58 14.01 -9.04
CA TRP A 266 4.79 12.89 -8.11
C TRP A 266 4.28 13.19 -6.70
N PHE A 267 4.20 14.46 -6.32
CA PHE A 267 3.84 14.86 -4.96
C PHE A 267 2.63 15.77 -4.90
N ASP A 268 1.79 15.82 -5.95
CA ASP A 268 0.54 16.57 -5.97
C ASP A 268 -0.42 16.16 -4.81
N TRP A 269 -0.24 14.95 -4.29
CA TRP A 269 -0.98 14.47 -3.12
C TRP A 269 -0.51 15.08 -1.80
N LEU A 270 0.74 15.57 -1.70
CA LEU A 270 1.35 15.97 -0.44
C LEU A 270 0.66 17.19 0.21
N PRO A 271 0.27 18.25 -0.53
CA PRO A 271 -0.52 19.34 0.04
C PRO A 271 -1.86 18.84 0.60
N VAL A 272 -2.54 17.94 -0.12
CA VAL A 272 -3.83 17.36 0.30
C VAL A 272 -3.67 16.60 1.61
N VAL A 273 -2.65 15.74 1.70
CA VAL A 273 -2.36 14.94 2.90
C VAL A 273 -1.95 15.83 4.09
N SER A 274 -1.13 16.85 3.85
CA SER A 274 -0.67 17.77 4.91
C SER A 274 -1.84 18.57 5.48
N SER A 275 -2.71 19.11 4.62
CA SER A 275 -3.92 19.84 5.04
C SER A 275 -4.91 18.93 5.77
N ALA A 276 -5.07 17.68 5.31
CA ALA A 276 -5.90 16.70 6.02
C ALA A 276 -5.33 16.36 7.40
N LEU A 277 -4.00 16.31 7.56
CA LEU A 277 -3.37 16.07 8.86
C LEU A 277 -3.68 17.20 9.85
N VAL A 278 -3.57 18.46 9.40
CA VAL A 278 -3.95 19.63 10.19
C VAL A 278 -5.40 19.51 10.65
N GLY A 279 -6.33 19.23 9.73
CA GLY A 279 -7.75 19.04 10.06
C GLY A 279 -7.99 17.92 11.07
N ASN A 280 -7.37 16.75 10.87
CA ASN A 280 -7.50 15.62 11.78
C ASN A 280 -6.97 15.94 13.20
N ILE A 281 -5.87 16.70 13.32
CA ILE A 281 -5.33 17.10 14.63
C ILE A 281 -6.26 18.13 15.29
N ASN A 282 -6.76 19.12 14.54
CA ASN A 282 -7.68 20.14 15.08
C ASN A 282 -9.01 19.53 15.53
N GLU A 283 -9.49 18.45 14.91
CA GLU A 283 -10.64 17.69 15.41
C GLU A 283 -10.33 16.94 16.72
N THR A 284 -9.07 16.57 16.94
CA THR A 284 -8.65 15.82 18.13
C THR A 284 -8.26 16.73 19.30
N VAL A 285 -7.80 17.95 19.03
CA VAL A 285 -7.32 18.90 20.04
C VAL A 285 -8.17 20.16 20.02
N SER A 286 -8.87 20.41 21.13
CA SER A 286 -9.65 21.63 21.34
C SER A 286 -8.86 22.63 22.18
N VAL A 287 -9.05 23.92 21.88
CA VAL A 287 -8.53 25.03 22.69
C VAL A 287 -9.65 25.48 23.62
N LYS A 288 -9.38 25.55 24.92
CA LYS A 288 -10.29 26.10 25.93
C LYS A 288 -10.22 27.63 25.95
N GLU A 289 -11.20 28.27 26.58
CA GLU A 289 -11.28 29.73 26.73
C GLU A 289 -10.06 30.33 27.47
N ASP A 290 -9.43 29.56 28.35
CA ASP A 290 -8.20 29.92 29.06
C ASP A 290 -6.92 29.77 28.20
N GLY A 291 -7.07 29.41 26.92
CA GLY A 291 -5.97 29.15 26.00
C GLY A 291 -5.28 27.80 26.18
N SER A 292 -5.69 26.98 27.16
CA SER A 292 -5.17 25.63 27.35
C SER A 292 -5.73 24.66 26.31
N THR A 293 -5.00 23.59 26.02
CA THR A 293 -5.39 22.61 25.00
C THR A 293 -5.75 21.27 25.64
N VAL A 294 -6.86 20.69 25.21
CA VAL A 294 -7.33 19.37 25.68
C VAL A 294 -7.72 18.47 24.52
N PHE A 295 -7.75 17.16 24.77
CA PHE A 295 -8.29 16.23 23.79
C PHE A 295 -9.81 16.36 23.73
N SER A 296 -10.35 16.44 22.51
CA SER A 296 -11.78 16.48 22.28
C SER A 296 -12.41 15.12 22.58
N ASN A 297 -13.46 15.10 23.39
CA ASN A 297 -14.22 13.88 23.68
C ASN A 297 -15.09 13.43 22.49
N ASP A 298 -15.42 14.35 21.58
CA ASP A 298 -16.29 14.10 20.42
C ASP A 298 -15.51 13.77 19.14
N SER A 299 -14.18 13.61 19.24
CA SER A 299 -13.34 13.35 18.08
C SER A 299 -13.65 12.02 17.42
N LYS A 300 -13.83 12.00 16.08
CA LYS A 300 -13.90 10.75 15.31
C LYS A 300 -12.54 10.06 15.18
N MET A 301 -11.48 10.69 15.67
CA MET A 301 -10.09 10.23 15.59
C MET A 301 -9.57 9.78 16.96
N PRO A 302 -9.53 8.46 17.25
CA PRO A 302 -8.90 7.95 18.45
C PRO A 302 -7.41 8.30 18.51
N ILE A 303 -6.91 8.59 19.71
CA ILE A 303 -5.51 9.00 19.95
C ILE A 303 -4.50 7.98 19.38
N ASP A 304 -4.78 6.69 19.53
CA ASP A 304 -3.89 5.64 19.00
C ASP A 304 -3.81 5.64 17.47
N ARG A 305 -4.93 5.94 16.80
CA ARG A 305 -4.98 6.09 15.33
C ARG A 305 -4.25 7.35 14.90
N LEU A 306 -4.42 8.47 15.62
CA LEU A 306 -3.64 9.67 15.37
C LEU A 306 -2.13 9.42 15.52
N SER A 307 -1.72 8.66 16.55
CA SER A 307 -0.30 8.29 16.72
C SER A 307 0.22 7.45 15.55
N GLN A 308 -0.58 6.51 15.02
CA GLN A 308 -0.22 5.74 13.82
C GLN A 308 -0.11 6.63 12.58
N ILE A 309 -1.06 7.55 12.38
CA ILE A 309 -1.03 8.53 11.29
C ILE A 309 0.24 9.38 11.35
N LEU A 310 0.60 9.90 12.53
CA LEU A 310 1.83 10.68 12.70
C LEU A 310 3.09 9.87 12.42
N LYS A 311 3.15 8.58 12.79
CA LYS A 311 4.29 7.71 12.46
C LYS A 311 4.43 7.50 10.95
N SER A 312 3.31 7.28 10.25
CA SER A 312 3.29 7.16 8.80
C SER A 312 3.70 8.47 8.12
N PHE A 313 3.17 9.61 8.56
CA PHE A 313 3.53 10.92 8.04
C PHE A 313 4.99 11.30 8.36
N HIS A 314 5.49 10.94 9.55
CA HIS A 314 6.89 11.08 9.90
C HIS A 314 7.81 10.36 8.90
N THR A 315 7.42 9.15 8.46
CA THR A 315 8.19 8.39 7.45
C THR A 315 8.26 9.15 6.12
N VAL A 316 7.16 9.80 5.72
CA VAL A 316 7.13 10.66 4.52
C VAL A 316 8.09 11.83 4.67
N VAL A 317 7.92 12.66 5.71
CA VAL A 317 8.72 13.88 5.87
C VAL A 317 10.19 13.57 6.13
N SER A 318 10.51 12.53 6.90
CA SER A 318 11.91 12.16 7.19
C SER A 318 12.62 11.63 5.94
N THR A 319 11.92 10.87 5.08
CA THR A 319 12.50 10.40 3.82
C THR A 319 12.72 11.57 2.86
N MET A 320 11.74 12.46 2.73
CA MET A 320 11.85 13.66 1.88
C MET A 320 12.82 14.70 2.45
N GLY A 321 13.01 14.74 3.77
CA GLY A 321 13.96 15.63 4.45
C GLY A 321 15.41 15.21 4.26
N LEU A 322 15.69 14.03 3.69
CA LEU A 322 17.05 13.62 3.36
C LEU A 322 17.62 14.53 2.27
N PRO A 323 18.85 15.05 2.44
CA PRO A 323 19.50 15.89 1.42
C PRO A 323 19.63 15.20 0.05
N GLN A 324 19.65 13.88 0.05
CA GLN A 324 19.71 13.04 -1.15
C GLN A 324 18.37 13.01 -1.92
N VAL A 325 17.25 13.34 -1.27
CA VAL A 325 15.88 13.14 -1.78
C VAL A 325 15.21 14.47 -2.16
N CYS A 326 15.52 15.58 -1.49
CA CYS A 326 14.99 16.90 -1.87
C CYS A 326 16.10 17.97 -1.99
N GLY A 327 17.37 17.55 -2.19
CA GLY A 327 18.52 18.45 -2.27
C GLY A 327 18.89 19.08 -0.92
N LYS A 328 19.80 20.06 -0.93
CA LYS A 328 20.29 20.79 0.28
C LYS A 328 19.19 21.49 1.09
N ASN A 329 18.00 21.56 0.52
CA ASN A 329 16.91 22.47 0.85
C ASN A 329 15.75 21.73 1.59
N GLY A 330 15.80 20.40 1.64
CA GLY A 330 14.94 19.58 2.51
C GLY A 330 13.44 19.61 2.17
N PHE A 331 12.63 18.94 2.99
CA PHE A 331 11.17 18.82 2.79
C PHE A 331 10.45 20.17 2.73
N VAL A 332 10.85 21.12 3.59
CA VAL A 332 10.19 22.43 3.70
C VAL A 332 10.36 23.24 2.42
N GLU A 333 11.57 23.30 1.89
CA GLU A 333 11.82 24.06 0.67
C GLU A 333 11.29 23.35 -0.56
N TYR A 334 11.24 22.02 -0.55
CA TYR A 334 10.51 21.25 -1.56
C TYR A 334 9.04 21.67 -1.66
N VAL A 335 8.34 21.72 -0.52
CA VAL A 335 6.93 22.16 -0.49
C VAL A 335 6.79 23.61 -0.95
N LYS A 336 7.75 24.50 -0.61
CA LYS A 336 7.75 25.89 -1.07
C LYS A 336 7.99 26.05 -2.57
N ASN A 337 8.84 25.20 -3.16
CA ASN A 337 9.27 25.30 -4.56
C ASN A 337 8.30 24.63 -5.55
N GLN A 338 7.48 23.68 -5.11
CA GLN A 338 6.53 22.96 -5.98
C GLN A 338 5.37 23.82 -6.47
N SER A 339 4.93 24.81 -5.68
CA SER A 339 3.61 25.41 -5.86
C SER A 339 3.58 26.91 -6.09
N GLY A 340 4.71 27.62 -6.04
CA GLY A 340 4.81 29.03 -6.46
C GLY A 340 3.91 30.03 -5.73
N VAL A 341 3.29 29.70 -4.58
CA VAL A 341 2.22 30.51 -3.96
C VAL A 341 2.33 30.59 -2.42
N GLU A 342 2.05 31.77 -1.85
CA GLU A 342 1.99 32.10 -0.40
C GLU A 342 1.12 31.16 0.46
N LYS A 343 0.14 30.49 -0.15
CA LYS A 343 -0.83 29.59 0.48
C LYS A 343 -0.17 28.39 1.17
N ASP A 344 0.98 27.93 0.70
CA ASP A 344 1.65 26.76 1.28
C ASP A 344 2.64 27.08 2.39
N ASN A 345 3.20 28.30 2.40
CA ASN A 345 3.89 28.83 3.60
C ASN A 345 2.94 28.87 4.80
N LYS A 346 1.67 29.24 4.55
CA LYS A 346 0.61 29.19 5.55
C LYS A 346 0.33 27.76 6.01
N ASN A 347 0.25 26.78 5.09
CA ASN A 347 0.01 25.37 5.43
C ASN A 347 1.14 24.75 6.27
N ILE A 348 2.42 25.03 5.96
CA ILE A 348 3.56 24.53 6.77
C ILE A 348 3.57 25.17 8.16
N SER A 349 3.37 26.48 8.25
CA SER A 349 3.31 27.20 9.53
C SER A 349 2.14 26.71 10.40
N GLU A 350 0.98 26.49 9.78
CA GLU A 350 -0.18 25.91 10.44
C GLU A 350 0.09 24.49 10.94
N LEU A 351 0.71 23.64 10.11
CA LEU A 351 1.12 22.29 10.52
C LEU A 351 2.11 22.32 11.69
N GLN A 352 3.11 23.20 11.67
CA GLN A 352 4.05 23.39 12.79
C GLN A 352 3.33 23.82 14.08
N ASN A 353 2.41 24.79 13.98
CA ASN A 353 1.65 25.29 15.12
C ASN A 353 0.77 24.17 15.73
N VAL A 354 0.00 23.48 14.89
CA VAL A 354 -0.91 22.42 15.32
C VAL A 354 -0.16 21.22 15.89
N LEU A 355 1.00 20.84 15.33
CA LEU A 355 1.86 19.80 15.90
C LEU A 355 2.48 20.21 17.25
N SER A 356 2.84 21.49 17.42
CA SER A 356 3.38 22.01 18.67
C SER A 356 2.34 21.98 19.78
N LYS A 357 1.12 22.43 19.48
CA LYS A 357 -0.05 22.31 20.37
C LYS A 357 -0.32 20.85 20.74
N LEU A 358 -0.34 19.95 19.75
CA LEU A 358 -0.55 18.52 19.98
C LEU A 358 0.53 17.92 20.89
N ALA A 359 1.80 18.26 20.67
CA ALA A 359 2.91 17.78 21.49
C ALA A 359 2.79 18.27 22.94
N GLN A 360 2.36 19.52 23.16
CA GLN A 360 2.12 20.09 24.49
C GLN A 360 0.95 19.39 25.19
N THR A 361 -0.20 19.27 24.53
CA THR A 361 -1.38 18.54 25.05
C THR A 361 -1.02 17.10 25.40
N ALA A 362 -0.29 16.42 24.52
CA ALA A 362 0.14 15.04 24.72
C ALA A 362 1.07 14.89 25.93
N LYS A 363 2.00 15.82 26.15
CA LYS A 363 2.88 15.84 27.34
C LYS A 363 2.08 16.04 28.61
N GLN A 364 1.17 17.02 28.65
CA GLN A 364 0.32 17.30 29.81
C GLN A 364 -0.54 16.09 30.20
N ASN A 365 -1.02 15.33 29.21
CA ASN A 365 -1.87 14.16 29.40
C ASN A 365 -1.09 12.82 29.44
N LYS A 366 0.24 12.86 29.63
CA LYS A 366 1.12 11.67 29.72
C LYS A 366 1.03 10.71 28.52
N LYS A 367 0.72 11.21 27.32
CA LYS A 367 0.67 10.45 26.05
C LYS A 367 2.02 10.51 25.31
N SER A 368 3.04 9.85 25.86
CA SER A 368 4.43 9.92 25.37
C SER A 368 4.60 9.54 23.90
N SER A 369 3.93 8.48 23.42
CA SER A 369 4.00 8.06 21.99
C SER A 369 3.54 9.16 21.03
N LEU A 370 2.47 9.89 21.40
CA LEU A 370 1.92 10.97 20.58
C LEU A 370 2.86 12.18 20.59
N ALA A 371 3.32 12.59 21.79
CA ALA A 371 4.29 13.67 21.94
C ALA A 371 5.58 13.40 21.16
N ASN A 372 6.11 12.18 21.23
CA ASN A 372 7.34 11.78 20.52
C ASN A 372 7.13 11.80 19.00
N ALA A 373 6.00 11.31 18.50
CA ALA A 373 5.69 11.34 17.07
C ALA A 373 5.57 12.78 16.54
N SER A 374 4.86 13.66 17.26
CA SER A 374 4.74 15.08 16.92
C SER A 374 6.10 15.79 16.92
N ASN A 375 6.93 15.59 17.95
CA ASN A 375 8.25 16.19 18.04
C ASN A 375 9.20 15.68 16.94
N SER A 376 9.06 14.41 16.53
CA SER A 376 9.87 13.85 15.44
C SER A 376 9.56 14.56 14.12
N ILE A 377 8.28 14.80 13.81
CA ILE A 377 7.89 15.57 12.62
C ILE A 377 8.38 17.01 12.72
N LEU A 378 8.19 17.67 13.87
CA LEU A 378 8.66 19.03 14.11
C LEU A 378 10.17 19.16 13.93
N SER A 379 10.95 18.16 14.32
CA SER A 379 12.41 18.18 14.13
C SER A 379 12.83 18.18 12.66
N VAL A 380 11.98 17.66 11.76
CA VAL A 380 12.23 17.62 10.31
C VAL A 380 11.71 18.87 9.62
N ILE A 381 10.55 19.38 10.04
CA ILE A 381 9.91 20.56 9.41
C ILE A 381 10.44 21.88 10.01
N GLY A 382 10.97 21.87 11.23
CA GLY A 382 11.45 23.05 11.97
C GLY A 382 12.89 23.48 11.66
N THR A 383 13.60 22.80 10.75
CA THR A 383 15.00 23.14 10.39
C THR A 383 15.10 24.34 9.44
N THR A 384 14.42 25.44 9.75
CA THR A 384 14.80 26.78 9.28
C THR A 384 15.52 27.50 10.43
N LYS A 385 16.84 27.23 10.53
CA LYS A 385 17.84 27.77 11.48
C LYS A 385 17.62 27.49 12.99
N PRO A 386 18.68 27.13 13.74
CA PRO A 386 18.61 27.03 15.19
C PRO A 386 18.43 28.42 15.79
N VAL A 387 17.50 28.55 16.73
CA VAL A 387 17.57 29.58 17.76
C VAL A 387 18.89 29.34 18.49
N ASN A 388 19.77 30.33 18.48
CA ASN A 388 20.98 30.36 19.29
C ASN A 388 20.59 30.14 20.76
N GLY A 389 20.79 28.91 21.20
CA GLY A 389 20.68 28.48 22.58
C GLY A 389 21.66 27.33 22.71
N SER A 390 22.92 27.68 22.94
CA SER A 390 24.01 26.76 23.18
C SER A 390 23.69 25.84 24.37
N VAL A 391 23.06 24.70 24.11
CA VAL A 391 23.11 23.56 25.01
C VAL A 391 24.31 22.74 24.58
N LYS A 392 25.46 23.03 25.19
CA LYS A 392 26.64 22.16 25.16
C LYS A 392 26.19 20.76 25.60
N ARG A 393 26.10 19.83 24.66
CA ARG A 393 26.15 18.39 24.97
C ARG A 393 27.48 18.14 25.68
N LYS A 394 27.44 17.78 26.97
CA LYS A 394 28.58 17.16 27.64
C LYS A 394 28.84 15.82 26.96
N THR A 395 30.02 15.70 26.35
CA THR A 395 30.59 14.43 25.91
C THR A 395 30.91 13.55 27.13
N PRO A 396 30.58 12.25 27.12
CA PRO A 396 31.01 11.31 28.15
C PRO A 396 32.47 10.92 27.89
N THR A 397 33.39 11.86 28.13
CA THR A 397 34.83 11.60 28.04
C THR A 397 35.62 12.53 28.97
N GLU A 398 35.18 12.72 30.22
CA GLU A 398 35.99 13.45 31.21
C GLU A 398 35.66 13.13 32.69
N GLU A 399 35.05 11.98 32.97
CA GLU A 399 34.88 11.43 34.34
C GLU A 399 35.84 10.26 34.61
N LYS A 400 37.09 10.37 34.15
CA LYS A 400 38.22 9.52 34.57
C LYS A 400 39.49 10.32 34.90
N LYS A 401 39.35 11.60 35.27
CA LYS A 401 40.47 12.44 35.74
C LYS A 401 40.23 13.22 37.03
N ALA A 402 39.17 12.91 37.78
CA ALA A 402 38.87 13.55 39.06
C ALA A 402 38.75 12.58 40.25
N GLU A 403 39.31 11.36 40.14
CA GLU A 403 39.33 10.36 41.21
C GLU A 403 40.76 9.83 41.49
N GLN A 404 41.77 10.66 41.24
CA GLN A 404 43.17 10.37 41.58
C GLN A 404 43.86 11.45 42.42
N ASN A 405 43.13 12.46 42.93
CA ASN A 405 43.68 13.50 43.80
C ASN A 405 42.82 13.71 45.05
N SER A 406 42.74 12.69 45.90
CA SER A 406 42.71 12.86 47.36
C SER A 406 42.89 11.48 48.01
N ILE A 407 43.68 11.42 49.09
CA ILE A 407 43.97 10.23 49.90
C ILE A 407 45.15 9.36 49.39
N LYS A 408 46.36 9.94 49.41
CA LYS A 408 47.57 9.26 49.92
C LYS A 408 48.34 10.22 50.84
N GLU A 409 47.75 10.56 51.97
CA GLU A 409 48.52 10.88 53.17
C GLU A 409 48.58 9.61 54.02
N ASN A 410 49.63 8.82 53.83
CA ASN A 410 50.33 8.14 54.94
C ASN A 410 51.55 7.38 54.41
N GLY A 411 52.71 7.74 54.97
CA GLY A 411 53.88 6.88 54.98
C GLY A 411 55.08 7.39 54.20
N LYS A 412 55.95 8.15 54.87
CA LYS A 412 57.39 7.83 54.99
C LYS A 412 58.13 8.85 55.87
N LYS A 413 58.34 8.50 57.14
CA LYS A 413 59.48 9.00 57.93
C LYS A 413 60.61 7.96 57.88
N LYS A 414 61.70 8.41 57.25
CA LYS A 414 63.13 8.13 57.45
C LYS A 414 63.61 6.78 58.02
N ALA A 415 64.56 6.21 57.26
CA ALA A 415 65.53 5.22 57.69
C ALA A 415 66.61 5.82 58.64
N LYS A 416 67.05 5.04 59.64
CA LYS A 416 68.45 4.57 59.86
C LYS A 416 68.64 4.06 61.31
N LYS A 417 69.33 2.89 61.42
CA LYS A 417 70.39 2.47 62.39
C LYS A 417 70.22 2.90 63.87
N SER A 418 70.45 2.09 64.91
CA SER A 418 71.33 0.93 65.11
C SER A 418 71.08 0.25 66.47
N LYS A 419 71.42 -1.06 66.56
CA LYS A 419 72.08 -1.82 67.65
C LYS A 419 71.75 -1.54 69.14
N LYS A 420 71.54 -2.66 69.87
CA LYS A 420 72.02 -3.06 71.23
C LYS A 420 71.98 -1.97 72.32
N ASN A 421 71.34 -2.13 73.47
CA ASN A 421 71.13 -3.29 74.35
C ASN A 421 69.72 -3.30 74.92
#